data_AF-A0A0P9HIC8-F1
#
_entry.id   AF-A0A0P9HIC8-F1
#
_cell.length_a   1.000
_cell.length_b   1.000
_cell.length_c   1.000
_cell.angle_alpha   90.00
_cell.angle_beta   90.00
_cell.angle_gamma   90.00
#
_symmetry.space_group_name_H-M   'P 1'
#
loop_
_entity.id
_entity.type
_entity.pdbx_description
1 polymer ?
#
loop_
_entity_poly.entity_id
_entity_poly.type
_entity_poly.pdbx_seq_one_letter_code
_entity_poly.pdbx_strand_id
1 'polypeptide(L)'
;MNLEATLRAWGQQREQVKVYRQARLLEFRDAKARQVALDSGLDGTIVGERFVLLNGPIPDKRGMPRIDYTKARPVCLTVTETGELTLAKPPDLFLVAQLTPWTESAADGTWRFTAARMRAAVAAGRSLDNLLPLLSDRLTHTLPPVLEVALRAWAGARPVGTLETVLVLRCPEPGVARAIAESPLFRPAIRGRLGPTTLLVAMDQVEGLREQLAWLGFDLDGAT
;
A
#
# COMPACT_ATOMS: atom_id res chain seq x y z
N MET A 1 40.19 5.72 -18.14
CA MET A 1 39.09 6.41 -17.42
C MET A 1 39.73 7.29 -16.35
N ASN A 2 39.63 8.62 -16.47
CA ASN A 2 40.48 9.55 -15.72
C ASN A 2 39.78 10.07 -14.45
N LEU A 3 40.04 9.43 -13.31
CA LEU A 3 39.38 9.65 -12.02
C LEU A 3 39.47 11.12 -11.54
N GLU A 4 40.56 11.81 -11.86
CA GLU A 4 40.77 13.22 -11.49
C GLU A 4 39.85 14.19 -12.25
N ALA A 5 39.53 13.89 -13.52
CA ALA A 5 38.61 14.70 -14.30
C ALA A 5 37.17 14.56 -13.77
N THR A 6 36.80 13.34 -13.35
CA THR A 6 35.50 13.09 -12.70
C THR A 6 35.43 13.80 -11.34
N LEU A 7 36.47 13.75 -10.52
CA LEU A 7 36.49 14.44 -9.21
C LEU A 7 36.41 15.98 -9.33
N ARG A 8 37.09 16.59 -10.32
CA ARG A 8 36.99 18.04 -10.57
C ARG A 8 35.63 18.45 -11.12
N ALA A 9 35.03 17.63 -12.00
CA ALA A 9 33.68 17.87 -12.50
C ALA A 9 32.64 17.82 -11.37
N TRP A 10 32.79 16.88 -10.43
CA TRP A 10 31.94 16.80 -9.23
C TRP A 10 32.19 17.98 -8.27
N GLY A 11 33.45 18.41 -8.12
CA GLY A 11 33.82 19.60 -7.34
C GLY A 11 33.17 20.88 -7.88
N GLN A 12 33.25 21.11 -9.20
CA GLN A 12 32.61 22.26 -9.85
C GLN A 12 31.08 22.22 -9.81
N GLN A 13 30.46 21.05 -9.95
CA GLN A 13 29.00 20.92 -9.81
C GLN A 13 28.53 21.21 -8.38
N ARG A 14 29.34 20.88 -7.38
CA ARG A 14 29.01 21.08 -5.96
C ARG A 14 29.09 22.56 -5.55
N GLU A 15 29.96 23.35 -6.17
CA GLU A 15 30.02 24.82 -5.99
C GLU A 15 28.83 25.56 -6.65
N GLN A 16 28.04 24.90 -7.50
CA GLN A 16 26.85 25.49 -8.14
C GLN A 16 25.55 25.30 -7.35
N VAL A 17 25.59 24.57 -6.22
CA VAL A 17 24.41 24.32 -5.39
C VAL A 17 24.12 25.54 -4.52
N LYS A 18 23.19 26.39 -4.97
CA LYS A 18 22.65 27.47 -4.14
C LYS A 18 21.61 26.91 -3.17
N VAL A 19 21.92 26.98 -1.87
CA VAL A 19 21.00 26.59 -0.79
C VAL A 19 20.26 27.83 -0.30
N TYR A 20 18.93 27.77 -0.34
CA TYR A 20 18.07 28.83 0.16
C TYR A 20 17.50 28.43 1.52
N ARG A 21 17.55 29.34 2.50
CA ARG A 21 16.89 29.14 3.80
C ARG A 21 15.37 29.14 3.66
N GLN A 22 14.86 29.97 2.75
CA GLN A 22 13.46 30.03 2.36
C GLN A 22 13.40 30.23 0.85
N ALA A 23 12.58 29.44 0.18
CA ALA A 23 12.38 29.51 -1.26
C ALA A 23 10.88 29.50 -1.57
N ARG A 24 10.50 30.28 -2.58
CA ARG A 24 9.12 30.34 -3.07
C ARG A 24 9.13 29.91 -4.52
N LEU A 25 8.52 28.76 -4.79
CA LEU A 25 8.39 28.22 -6.13
C LEU A 25 6.97 28.47 -6.64
N LEU A 26 6.88 28.93 -7.89
CA LEU A 26 5.63 29.01 -8.63
C LEU A 26 5.64 27.94 -9.72
N GLU A 27 4.65 27.05 -9.68
CA GLU A 27 4.48 25.98 -10.66
C GLU A 27 3.57 26.43 -11.81
N PHE A 28 3.95 26.05 -13.02
CA PHE A 28 3.23 26.27 -14.26
C PHE A 28 2.82 24.93 -14.88
N ARG A 29 1.80 24.99 -15.73
CA ARG A 29 1.36 23.84 -16.51
C ARG A 29 2.49 23.27 -17.38
N ASP A 30 3.20 24.16 -18.07
CA ASP A 30 4.25 23.82 -19.01
C ASP A 30 5.26 24.98 -19.16
N ALA A 31 6.33 24.74 -19.91
CA ALA A 31 7.39 25.72 -20.15
C ALA A 31 6.90 26.96 -20.90
N LYS A 32 5.86 26.84 -21.74
CA LYS A 32 5.31 27.96 -22.52
C LYS A 32 4.54 28.93 -21.61
N ALA A 33 3.66 28.41 -20.76
CA ALA A 33 2.93 29.20 -19.77
C ALA A 33 3.88 29.90 -18.79
N ARG A 34 4.96 29.22 -18.39
CA ARG A 34 6.03 29.82 -17.58
C ARG A 34 6.71 30.98 -18.32
N GLN A 35 7.09 30.78 -19.58
CA GLN A 35 7.78 31.81 -20.37
C GLN A 35 6.91 33.06 -20.54
N VAL A 36 5.63 32.88 -20.87
CA VAL A 36 4.67 33.99 -20.98
C VAL A 36 4.59 34.79 -19.67
N ALA A 37 4.63 34.13 -18.51
CA ALA A 37 4.59 34.81 -17.23
C ALA A 37 5.87 35.63 -16.96
N LEU A 38 7.05 35.09 -17.30
CA LEU A 38 8.33 35.81 -17.20
C LEU A 38 8.34 37.03 -18.13
N ASP A 39 7.91 36.87 -19.38
CA ASP A 39 7.83 37.96 -20.37
C ASP A 39 6.83 39.04 -19.95
N SER A 40 5.81 38.67 -19.16
CA SER A 40 4.82 39.59 -18.58
C SER A 40 5.29 40.29 -17.29
N GLY A 41 6.57 40.15 -16.91
CA GLY A 41 7.18 40.84 -15.78
C GLY A 41 7.22 40.06 -14.47
N LEU A 42 7.05 38.73 -14.49
CA LEU A 42 7.29 37.91 -13.31
C LEU A 42 8.79 37.90 -12.98
N ASP A 43 9.15 38.38 -11.79
CA ASP A 43 10.54 38.36 -11.32
C ASP A 43 10.89 37.04 -10.63
N GLY A 44 11.74 36.26 -11.30
CA GLY A 44 12.24 35.00 -10.76
C GLY A 44 13.25 34.29 -11.65
N THR A 45 13.83 33.22 -11.13
CA THR A 45 14.78 32.35 -11.83
C THR A 45 14.10 31.06 -12.25
N ILE A 46 14.30 30.61 -13.50
CA ILE A 46 13.75 29.33 -13.98
C ILE A 46 14.38 28.16 -13.21
N VAL A 47 13.54 27.24 -12.74
CA VAL A 47 13.94 25.99 -12.10
C VAL A 47 13.23 24.83 -12.79
N GLY A 48 13.97 24.07 -13.60
CA GLY A 48 13.40 22.97 -14.40
C GLY A 48 12.40 23.47 -15.45
N GLU A 49 11.50 22.59 -15.92
CA GLU A 49 10.57 22.89 -17.02
C GLU A 49 9.33 23.68 -16.59
N ARG A 50 8.90 23.50 -15.33
CA ARG A 50 7.59 23.96 -14.86
C ARG A 50 7.66 24.95 -13.71
N PHE A 51 8.83 25.23 -13.15
CA PHE A 51 8.93 26.05 -11.95
C PHE A 51 9.73 27.34 -12.18
N VAL A 52 9.37 28.36 -11.41
CA VAL A 52 10.13 29.60 -11.24
C VAL A 52 10.36 29.83 -9.75
N LEU A 53 11.61 30.04 -9.37
CA LEU A 53 12.00 30.54 -8.06
C LEU A 53 11.78 32.05 -8.02
N LEU A 54 10.84 32.50 -7.20
CA LEU A 54 10.48 33.91 -7.10
C LEU A 54 11.54 34.68 -6.31
N ASN A 55 12.02 35.78 -6.89
CA ASN A 55 12.89 36.74 -6.21
C ASN A 55 12.07 37.77 -5.40
N GLY A 56 10.86 38.08 -5.88
CA GLY A 56 9.94 39.06 -5.32
C GLY A 56 8.76 38.49 -4.52
N PRO A 57 7.73 39.30 -4.23
CA PRO A 57 6.52 38.86 -3.53
C PRO A 57 5.74 37.81 -4.34
N ILE A 58 4.94 36.99 -3.63
CA ILE A 58 4.08 36.00 -4.28
C ILE A 58 2.98 36.75 -5.03
N PRO A 59 2.76 36.49 -6.34
CA PRO A 59 1.63 37.07 -7.06
C PRO A 59 0.33 36.75 -6.32
N ASP A 60 -0.44 37.78 -5.99
CA ASP A 60 -1.72 37.61 -5.31
C ASP A 60 -2.81 37.28 -6.34
N LYS A 61 -2.94 35.98 -6.65
CA LYS A 61 -4.02 35.46 -7.49
C LYS A 61 -4.98 34.66 -6.63
N ARG A 62 -6.22 35.12 -6.57
CA ARG A 62 -7.32 34.47 -5.85
C ARG A 62 -7.50 33.03 -6.39
N GLY A 63 -7.54 32.05 -5.50
CA GLY A 63 -7.72 30.63 -5.85
C GLY A 63 -6.43 29.87 -6.22
N MET A 64 -5.25 30.49 -6.12
CA MET A 64 -3.98 29.79 -6.35
C MET A 64 -3.67 28.85 -5.16
N PRO A 65 -3.56 27.52 -5.37
CA PRO A 65 -3.21 26.59 -4.31
C PRO A 65 -1.80 26.90 -3.78
N ARG A 66 -1.64 26.87 -2.46
CA ARG A 66 -0.37 27.12 -1.78
C ARG A 66 -0.04 25.92 -0.90
N ILE A 67 1.15 25.35 -1.09
CA ILE A 67 1.67 24.26 -0.28
C ILE A 67 2.81 24.81 0.57
N ASP A 68 2.63 24.74 1.88
CA ASP A 68 3.65 25.14 2.85
C ASP A 68 4.42 23.90 3.31
N TYR A 69 5.63 23.73 2.80
CA TYR A 69 6.49 22.60 3.12
C TYR A 69 7.11 22.65 4.51
N THR A 70 6.87 23.72 5.29
CA THR A 70 7.24 23.74 6.71
C THR A 70 6.16 23.13 7.61
N LYS A 71 4.99 22.79 7.05
CA LYS A 71 3.87 22.18 7.77
C LYS A 71 3.74 20.69 7.43
N ALA A 72 2.79 20.04 8.09
CA ALA A 72 2.39 18.68 7.77
C ALA A 72 2.04 18.58 6.27
N ARG A 73 2.50 17.50 5.67
CA ARG A 73 2.31 17.21 4.25
C ARG A 73 0.82 17.06 3.94
N PRO A 74 0.36 17.48 2.74
CA PRO A 74 -1.04 17.31 2.38
C PRO A 74 -1.39 15.83 2.23
N VAL A 75 -2.50 15.43 2.86
CA VAL A 75 -3.20 14.17 2.56
C VAL A 75 -3.83 14.27 1.17
N CYS A 76 -3.36 13.45 0.25
CA CYS A 76 -3.68 13.56 -1.17
C CYS A 76 -3.79 12.21 -1.89
N LEU A 77 -3.57 11.10 -1.18
CA LEU A 77 -3.63 9.76 -1.75
C LEU A 77 -4.83 8.96 -1.23
N THR A 78 -5.35 8.06 -2.05
CA THR A 78 -6.12 6.90 -1.60
C THR A 78 -5.39 5.63 -2.04
N VAL A 79 -5.65 4.52 -1.36
CA VAL A 79 -5.10 3.22 -1.74
C VAL A 79 -6.12 2.10 -1.56
N THR A 80 -6.17 1.17 -2.51
CA THR A 80 -7.00 -0.05 -2.42
C THR A 80 -6.27 -1.18 -1.73
N GLU A 81 -6.98 -2.24 -1.31
CA GLU A 81 -6.36 -3.46 -0.78
C GLU A 81 -5.46 -4.18 -1.79
N THR A 82 -5.69 -3.96 -3.09
CA THR A 82 -4.87 -4.50 -4.19
C THR A 82 -3.62 -3.66 -4.48
N GLY A 83 -3.40 -2.58 -3.73
CA GLY A 83 -2.20 -1.73 -3.84
C GLY A 83 -2.28 -0.66 -4.93
N GLU A 84 -3.47 -0.37 -5.47
CA GLU A 84 -3.66 0.73 -6.42
C GLU A 84 -3.78 2.06 -5.69
N LEU A 85 -2.99 3.04 -6.12
CA LEU A 85 -2.88 4.38 -5.57
C LEU A 85 -3.46 5.40 -6.53
N THR A 86 -4.34 6.25 -6.03
CA THR A 86 -4.91 7.36 -6.81
C THR A 86 -4.81 8.68 -6.05
N LEU A 87 -4.85 9.79 -6.81
CA LEU A 87 -4.83 11.14 -6.24
C LEU A 87 -6.25 11.57 -5.85
N ALA A 88 -6.47 11.76 -4.56
CA ALA A 88 -7.70 12.39 -4.04
C ALA A 88 -7.66 13.91 -4.17
N LYS A 89 -6.45 14.50 -4.14
CA LYS A 89 -6.19 15.95 -4.21
C LYS A 89 -4.90 16.19 -5.00
N PRO A 90 -4.67 17.41 -5.51
CA PRO A 90 -3.40 17.76 -6.15
C PRO A 90 -2.20 17.41 -5.25
N PRO A 91 -1.19 16.70 -5.78
CA PRO A 91 -0.03 16.29 -5.00
C PRO A 91 0.91 17.48 -4.75
N ASP A 92 1.84 17.30 -3.82
CA ASP A 92 2.98 18.21 -3.71
C ASP A 92 4.14 17.78 -4.62
N LEU A 93 5.16 18.64 -4.69
CA LEU A 93 6.32 18.49 -5.57
C LEU A 93 7.07 17.17 -5.36
N PHE A 94 7.10 16.65 -4.13
CA PHE A 94 7.94 15.52 -3.76
C PHE A 94 7.21 14.18 -3.89
N LEU A 95 5.87 14.18 -3.91
CA LEU A 95 5.09 12.95 -3.83
C LEU A 95 5.48 11.93 -4.90
N VAL A 96 5.54 12.34 -6.16
CA VAL A 96 5.84 11.43 -7.28
C VAL A 96 7.23 10.82 -7.11
N ALA A 97 8.24 11.64 -6.79
CA ALA A 97 9.60 11.17 -6.56
C ALA A 97 9.72 10.25 -5.33
N GLN A 98 8.89 10.48 -4.30
CA GLN A 98 8.82 9.63 -3.11
C GLN A 98 8.17 8.27 -3.41
N LEU A 99 7.18 8.21 -4.30
CA LEU A 99 6.44 6.98 -4.65
C LEU A 99 7.13 6.15 -5.75
N THR A 100 7.72 6.81 -6.75
CA THR A 100 8.33 6.18 -7.93
C THR A 100 9.25 4.99 -7.63
N PRO A 101 10.05 4.99 -6.55
CA PRO A 101 10.89 3.84 -6.25
C PRO A 101 10.11 2.60 -5.82
N TRP A 102 8.92 2.78 -5.25
CA TRP A 102 8.09 1.74 -4.66
C TRP A 102 6.95 1.27 -5.56
N THR A 103 6.56 2.11 -6.52
CA THR A 103 5.39 1.87 -7.37
C THR A 103 5.78 1.69 -8.84
N GLU A 104 4.89 1.03 -9.57
CA GLU A 104 4.82 1.07 -11.01
C GLU A 104 3.79 2.12 -11.42
N SER A 105 4.13 2.95 -12.40
CA SER A 105 3.18 3.91 -12.97
C SER A 105 2.41 3.22 -14.10
N ALA A 106 1.08 3.30 -14.06
CA ALA A 106 0.24 2.92 -15.17
C ALA A 106 0.06 4.10 -16.14
N ALA A 107 -0.34 3.80 -17.38
CA ALA A 107 -0.48 4.79 -18.45
C ALA A 107 -1.58 5.84 -18.19
N ASP A 108 -2.52 5.54 -17.29
CA ASP A 108 -3.62 6.40 -16.85
C ASP A 108 -3.22 7.38 -15.73
N GLY A 109 -1.95 7.38 -15.31
CA GLY A 109 -1.46 8.22 -14.22
C GLY A 109 -1.75 7.68 -12.82
N THR A 110 -2.24 6.44 -12.72
CA THR A 110 -2.32 5.72 -11.44
C THR A 110 -0.97 5.07 -11.09
N TRP A 111 -0.77 4.81 -9.81
CA TRP A 111 0.38 4.03 -9.34
C TRP A 111 -0.10 2.73 -8.74
N ARG A 112 0.73 1.69 -8.82
CA ARG A 112 0.44 0.41 -8.17
C ARG A 112 1.65 -0.12 -7.42
N PHE A 113 1.42 -0.59 -6.20
CA PHE A 113 2.39 -1.42 -5.50
C PHE A 113 2.38 -2.82 -6.09
N THR A 114 3.56 -3.32 -6.44
CA THR A 114 3.75 -4.69 -6.90
C THR A 114 4.85 -5.36 -6.08
N ALA A 115 4.74 -6.68 -5.94
CA ALA A 115 5.78 -7.47 -5.28
C ALA A 115 7.14 -7.31 -5.98
N ALA A 116 7.15 -7.21 -7.31
CA ALA A 116 8.37 -7.02 -8.09
C ALA A 116 9.05 -5.68 -7.75
N ARG A 117 8.29 -4.58 -7.78
CA ARG A 117 8.82 -3.24 -7.50
C ARG A 117 9.25 -3.08 -6.05
N MET A 118 8.47 -3.61 -5.10
CA MET A 118 8.82 -3.59 -3.68
C MET A 118 10.11 -4.36 -3.40
N ARG A 119 10.27 -5.56 -3.96
CA ARG A 119 11.52 -6.33 -3.82
C ARG A 119 12.72 -5.61 -4.42
N ALA A 120 12.55 -5.00 -5.60
CA ALA A 120 13.62 -4.23 -6.23
C ALA A 120 14.01 -2.99 -5.39
N ALA A 121 13.03 -2.30 -4.81
CA ALA A 121 13.26 -1.16 -3.93
C ALA A 121 14.05 -1.55 -2.67
N VAL A 122 13.68 -2.66 -2.02
CA VAL A 122 14.39 -3.18 -0.85
C VAL A 122 15.79 -3.67 -1.20
N ALA A 123 15.96 -4.37 -2.32
CA ALA A 123 17.27 -4.79 -2.82
C ALA A 123 18.18 -3.59 -3.13
N ALA A 124 17.62 -2.45 -3.51
CA ALA A 124 18.33 -1.19 -3.70
C ALA A 124 18.62 -0.43 -2.38
N GLY A 125 18.41 -1.05 -1.21
CA GLY A 125 18.73 -0.50 0.11
C GLY A 125 17.65 0.41 0.70
N ARG A 126 16.43 0.41 0.16
CA ARG A 126 15.34 1.22 0.71
C ARG A 126 14.65 0.50 1.87
N SER A 127 14.39 1.22 2.96
CA SER A 127 13.65 0.69 4.11
C SER A 127 12.15 0.94 3.99
N LEU A 128 11.37 -0.09 4.29
CA LEU A 128 9.91 -0.01 4.44
C LEU A 128 9.50 0.93 5.58
N ASP A 129 10.36 1.12 6.58
CA ASP A 129 10.13 2.06 7.69
C ASP A 129 10.05 3.52 7.23
N ASN A 130 10.49 3.82 6.01
CA ASN A 130 10.29 5.13 5.39
C ASN A 130 8.99 5.21 4.57
N LEU A 131 8.53 4.07 4.04
CA LEU A 131 7.32 4.02 3.19
C LEU A 131 6.05 4.03 4.05
N LEU A 132 5.99 3.27 5.14
CA LEU A 132 4.76 3.17 5.95
C LEU A 132 4.37 4.51 6.58
N PRO A 133 5.28 5.30 7.18
CA PRO A 133 4.97 6.64 7.65
C PRO A 133 4.58 7.58 6.50
N LEU A 134 5.26 7.49 5.35
CA LEU A 134 4.88 8.24 4.16
C LEU A 134 3.43 7.96 3.75
N LEU A 135 3.00 6.70 3.76
CA LEU A 135 1.61 6.35 3.44
C LEU A 135 0.65 6.86 4.51
N SER A 136 0.99 6.68 5.79
CA SER A 136 0.19 7.19 6.91
C SER A 136 -0.03 8.71 6.84
N ASP A 137 0.98 9.47 6.43
CA ASP A 137 0.92 10.93 6.32
C ASP A 137 0.14 11.43 5.09
N ARG A 138 0.05 10.60 4.05
CA ARG A 138 -0.44 11.01 2.72
C ARG A 138 -1.82 10.48 2.39
N LEU A 139 -2.23 9.37 2.99
CA LEU A 139 -3.51 8.76 2.71
C LEU A 139 -4.65 9.56 3.36
N THR A 140 -5.78 9.65 2.67
CA THR A 140 -7.00 10.25 3.21
C THR A 140 -7.75 9.31 4.17
N HIS A 141 -7.27 8.07 4.29
CA HIS A 141 -7.82 7.02 5.15
C HIS A 141 -6.67 6.15 5.68
N THR A 142 -6.96 5.29 6.66
CA THR A 142 -5.97 4.35 7.18
C THR A 142 -5.54 3.37 6.08
N LEU A 143 -4.26 3.00 6.06
CA LEU A 143 -3.73 1.95 5.18
C LEU A 143 -4.51 0.64 5.44
N PRO A 144 -5.05 -0.02 4.39
CA PRO A 144 -5.74 -1.30 4.59
C PRO A 144 -4.81 -2.34 5.24
N PRO A 145 -5.22 -2.98 6.35
CA PRO A 145 -4.32 -3.87 7.11
C PRO A 145 -3.75 -5.03 6.27
N VAL A 146 -4.56 -5.61 5.38
CA VAL A 146 -4.11 -6.68 4.49
C VAL A 146 -3.02 -6.22 3.52
N LEU A 147 -3.11 -4.96 3.04
CA LEU A 147 -2.07 -4.38 2.19
C LEU A 147 -0.80 -4.13 2.99
N GLU A 148 -0.89 -3.68 4.25
CA GLU A 148 0.30 -3.54 5.09
C GLU A 148 1.05 -4.87 5.26
N VAL A 149 0.31 -5.96 5.52
CA VAL A 149 0.88 -7.32 5.58
C VAL A 149 1.55 -7.68 4.26
N ALA A 150 0.90 -7.40 3.12
CA ALA A 150 1.47 -7.65 1.80
C ALA A 150 2.75 -6.84 1.54
N LEU A 151 2.78 -5.54 1.86
CA LEU A 151 3.96 -4.69 1.72
C LEU A 151 5.14 -5.21 2.56
N ARG A 152 4.87 -5.62 3.80
CA ARG A 152 5.87 -6.24 4.68
C ARG A 152 6.35 -7.58 4.11
N ALA A 153 5.45 -8.41 3.60
CA ALA A 153 5.79 -9.68 2.99
C ALA A 153 6.68 -9.51 1.75
N TRP A 154 6.34 -8.56 0.88
CA TRP A 154 7.15 -8.23 -0.29
C TRP A 154 8.50 -7.62 0.07
N ALA A 155 8.60 -6.95 1.23
CA ALA A 155 9.85 -6.43 1.77
C ALA A 155 10.70 -7.50 2.48
N GLY A 156 10.25 -8.75 2.56
CA GLY A 156 11.02 -9.88 3.09
C GLY A 156 10.50 -10.47 4.40
N ALA A 157 9.45 -9.90 4.99
CA ALA A 157 8.75 -10.58 6.08
C ALA A 157 8.11 -11.88 5.57
N ARG A 158 8.01 -12.88 6.45
CA ARG A 158 7.38 -14.17 6.12
C ARG A 158 6.13 -14.33 6.97
N PRO A 159 4.98 -13.76 6.58
CA PRO A 159 3.73 -14.11 7.23
C PRO A 159 3.51 -15.62 7.07
N VAL A 160 3.26 -16.30 8.19
CA VAL A 160 3.02 -17.74 8.21
C VAL A 160 1.52 -17.96 8.24
N GLY A 161 1.04 -18.81 7.34
CA GLY A 161 -0.33 -19.29 7.33
C GLY A 161 -0.36 -20.68 6.72
N THR A 162 -1.23 -21.55 7.23
CA THR A 162 -1.54 -22.83 6.61
C THR A 162 -2.93 -22.75 5.99
N LEU A 163 -3.06 -23.26 4.78
CA LEU A 163 -4.35 -23.49 4.15
C LEU A 163 -4.65 -24.98 4.28
N GLU A 164 -5.74 -25.30 4.96
CA GLU A 164 -6.14 -26.68 5.22
C GLU A 164 -7.56 -26.89 4.72
N THR A 165 -7.78 -28.00 4.00
CA THR A 165 -9.12 -28.45 3.66
C THR A 165 -9.70 -29.18 4.85
N VAL A 166 -10.84 -28.72 5.33
CA VAL A 166 -11.52 -29.32 6.47
C VAL A 166 -12.94 -29.70 6.10
N LEU A 167 -13.42 -30.84 6.61
CA LEU A 167 -14.82 -31.19 6.53
C LEU A 167 -15.55 -30.67 7.76
N VAL A 168 -16.74 -30.11 7.55
CA VAL A 168 -17.55 -29.53 8.61
C VAL A 168 -18.88 -30.24 8.69
N LEU A 169 -19.20 -30.76 9.87
CA LEU A 169 -20.54 -31.26 10.19
C LEU A 169 -21.33 -30.14 10.87
N ARG A 170 -22.38 -29.67 10.19
CA ARG A 170 -23.30 -28.67 10.71
C ARG A 170 -24.55 -29.36 11.25
N CYS A 171 -24.78 -29.24 12.55
CA CYS A 171 -26.01 -29.71 13.18
C CYS A 171 -26.90 -28.49 13.47
N PRO A 172 -28.13 -28.40 12.93
CA PRO A 172 -29.01 -27.25 13.15
C PRO A 172 -29.26 -26.96 14.64
N GLU A 173 -29.32 -28.02 15.46
CA GLU A 173 -29.55 -27.92 16.89
C GLU A 173 -28.23 -28.01 17.70
N PRO A 174 -27.93 -27.05 18.60
CA PRO A 174 -26.71 -27.08 19.42
C PRO A 174 -26.60 -28.30 20.33
N GLY A 175 -27.74 -28.81 20.81
CA GLY A 175 -27.81 -30.02 21.64
C GLY A 175 -27.28 -31.25 20.92
N VAL A 176 -27.62 -31.40 19.63
CA VAL A 176 -27.14 -32.49 18.77
C VAL A 176 -25.65 -32.39 18.53
N ALA A 177 -25.16 -31.20 18.16
CA ALA A 177 -23.71 -30.99 18.00
C ALA A 177 -22.97 -31.32 19.30
N ARG A 178 -23.56 -31.03 20.47
CA ARG A 178 -22.93 -31.31 21.78
C ARG A 178 -22.89 -32.80 22.05
N ALA A 179 -24.01 -33.49 21.85
CA ALA A 179 -24.08 -34.94 22.00
C ALA A 179 -23.07 -35.66 21.09
N ILE A 180 -22.94 -35.25 19.83
CA ILE A 180 -21.96 -35.83 18.89
C ILE A 180 -20.52 -35.55 19.34
N ALA A 181 -20.21 -34.32 19.78
CA ALA A 181 -18.87 -33.96 20.22
C ALA A 181 -18.43 -34.65 21.52
N GLU A 182 -19.36 -34.93 22.42
CA GLU A 182 -19.09 -35.58 23.71
C GLU A 182 -19.12 -37.11 23.63
N SER A 183 -19.70 -37.67 22.57
CA SER A 183 -19.82 -39.12 22.38
C SER A 183 -18.47 -39.78 22.12
N PRO A 184 -18.10 -40.83 22.88
CA PRO A 184 -16.91 -41.63 22.60
C PRO A 184 -16.89 -42.26 21.21
N LEU A 185 -18.07 -42.56 20.65
CA LEU A 185 -18.24 -43.17 19.33
C LEU A 185 -17.63 -42.30 18.21
N PHE A 186 -17.84 -40.99 18.30
CA PHE A 186 -17.44 -40.03 17.27
C PHE A 186 -16.07 -39.40 17.53
N ARG A 187 -15.46 -39.69 18.67
CA ARG A 187 -14.16 -39.13 19.06
C ARG A 187 -13.04 -39.31 18.01
N PRO A 188 -12.94 -40.42 17.26
CA PRO A 188 -11.95 -40.54 16.19
C PRO A 188 -12.21 -39.59 15.02
N ALA A 189 -13.49 -39.30 14.73
CA ALA A 189 -13.91 -38.51 13.59
C ALA A 189 -14.01 -37.01 13.89
N ILE A 190 -14.23 -36.59 15.14
CA ILE A 190 -14.36 -35.18 15.50
C ILE A 190 -13.01 -34.60 15.93
N ARG A 191 -12.50 -33.63 15.16
CA ARG A 191 -11.23 -32.91 15.43
C ARG A 191 -11.41 -31.71 16.35
N GLY A 192 -12.63 -31.19 16.45
CA GLY A 192 -12.91 -30.02 17.28
C GLY A 192 -14.26 -29.40 16.97
N ARG A 193 -14.48 -28.20 17.51
CA ARG A 193 -15.72 -27.45 17.37
C ARG A 193 -15.41 -26.03 16.91
N LEU A 194 -16.05 -25.60 15.82
CA LEU A 194 -15.92 -24.25 15.27
C LEU A 194 -17.01 -23.30 15.77
N GLY A 195 -18.04 -23.83 16.45
CA GLY A 195 -19.14 -23.07 17.04
C GLY A 195 -20.18 -23.99 17.70
N PRO A 196 -21.27 -23.45 18.28
CA PRO A 196 -22.25 -24.22 19.03
C PRO A 196 -22.97 -25.32 18.21
N THR A 197 -23.04 -25.14 16.89
CA THR A 197 -23.74 -26.01 15.93
C THR A 197 -22.80 -26.68 14.92
N THR A 198 -21.50 -26.44 15.02
CA THR A 198 -20.55 -26.72 13.93
C THR A 198 -19.35 -27.50 14.45
N LEU A 199 -19.16 -28.72 13.94
CA LEU A 199 -18.08 -29.61 14.32
C LEU A 199 -17.08 -29.78 13.18
N LEU A 200 -15.80 -29.82 13.53
CA LEU A 200 -14.70 -30.10 12.62
C LEU A 200 -14.53 -31.62 12.52
N VAL A 201 -14.56 -32.14 11.31
CA VAL A 201 -14.49 -33.59 11.03
C VAL A 201 -13.16 -33.93 10.38
N ALA A 202 -12.59 -35.05 10.81
CA ALA A 202 -11.41 -35.67 10.25
C ALA A 202 -11.76 -36.25 8.87
N MET A 203 -11.10 -35.76 7.80
CA MET A 203 -11.39 -36.21 6.43
C MET A 203 -11.16 -37.71 6.20
N ASP A 204 -10.27 -38.32 6.99
CA ASP A 204 -9.97 -39.75 6.95
C ASP A 204 -11.03 -40.63 7.62
N GLN A 205 -11.96 -40.05 8.38
CA GLN A 205 -12.98 -40.75 9.15
C GLN A 205 -14.41 -40.45 8.68
N VAL A 206 -14.56 -39.85 7.49
CA VAL A 206 -15.85 -39.34 7.00
C VAL A 206 -16.83 -40.45 6.74
N GLU A 207 -16.41 -41.52 6.07
CA GLU A 207 -17.30 -42.64 5.76
C GLU A 207 -17.74 -43.37 7.04
N GLY A 208 -16.83 -43.62 7.97
CA GLY A 208 -17.17 -44.20 9.27
C GLY A 208 -18.11 -43.29 10.08
N LEU A 209 -17.91 -41.97 10.04
CA LEU A 209 -18.82 -41.01 10.67
C LEU A 209 -20.21 -41.05 10.03
N ARG A 210 -20.29 -41.10 8.69
CA ARG A 210 -21.57 -41.19 7.95
C ARG A 210 -22.33 -42.46 8.32
N GLU A 211 -21.66 -43.61 8.33
CA GLU A 211 -22.26 -44.88 8.71
C GLU A 211 -22.78 -44.86 10.16
N GLN A 212 -21.99 -44.34 11.10
CA GLN A 212 -22.39 -44.24 12.50
C GLN A 212 -23.55 -43.25 12.73
N LEU A 213 -23.54 -42.12 12.03
CA LEU A 213 -24.61 -41.14 12.08
C LEU A 213 -25.90 -41.71 11.45
N ALA A 214 -25.81 -42.36 10.29
CA ALA A 214 -26.94 -43.02 9.66
C ALA A 214 -27.52 -44.13 10.55
N TRP A 215 -26.66 -44.92 11.21
CA TRP A 215 -27.10 -45.94 12.17
C TRP A 215 -27.87 -45.35 13.36
N LEU A 216 -27.49 -44.15 13.84
CA LEU A 216 -28.21 -43.41 14.86
C LEU A 216 -29.47 -42.68 14.35
N GLY A 217 -29.77 -42.77 13.05
CA GLY A 217 -30.93 -42.14 12.43
C GLY A 217 -30.73 -40.67 12.05
N PHE A 218 -29.49 -40.18 12.00
CA PHE A 218 -29.20 -38.87 11.44
C PHE A 218 -29.22 -38.95 9.91
N ASP A 219 -30.02 -38.08 9.29
CA ASP A 219 -29.97 -37.88 7.85
C ASP A 219 -29.00 -36.74 7.53
N LEU A 220 -27.96 -37.06 6.76
CA LEU A 220 -26.98 -36.09 6.30
C LEU A 220 -27.39 -35.64 4.91
N ASP A 221 -28.28 -34.65 4.84
CA ASP A 221 -28.67 -34.03 3.58
C ASP A 221 -27.42 -33.54 2.84
N GLY A 222 -27.10 -34.22 1.74
CA GLY A 222 -25.94 -33.96 0.91
C GLY A 222 -26.06 -32.61 0.22
N ALA A 223 -25.29 -31.62 0.68
CA ALA A 223 -24.90 -30.51 -0.19
C ALA A 223 -23.96 -31.07 -1.27
N THR A 224 -24.50 -31.33 -2.46
CA THR A 224 -23.77 -31.26 -3.73
C THR A 224 -23.11 -29.89 -3.88
#